data_AF-A0A2H3B4A7-F1
#
_entry.id   AF-A0A2H3B4A7-F1
#
_cell.length_a   1.000
_cell.length_b   1.000
_cell.length_c   1.000
_cell.angle_alpha   90.00
_cell.angle_beta   90.00
_cell.angle_gamma   90.00
#
_symmetry.space_group_name_H-M   'P 1'
#
loop_
_entity.id
_entity.type
_entity.pdbx_description
1 polymer ?
#
loop_
_entity_poly.entity_id
_entity_poly.type
_entity_poly.pdbx_seq_one_letter_code
_entity_poly.pdbx_strand_id
1 'polypeptide(L)'
;MNLTPESLPTALDLLQRLPTLLPLTAAPPTITLDTLDVLKRESRRRAHVLCVGPSQPEPLFSQINQIFRDEGFITDMRSLKLHMTLMNSTYRRPRTKRPQPFDYDAILHQAGVLECFGVQESEYAELPMAVAMGSYDAPRVHLCKMGSWDTDGAYVSCGSAPLSKEVV
;
A
#
# COMPACT_ATOMS: atom_id res chain seq x y z
N MET A 1 33.89 -2.35 8.11
CA MET A 1 33.33 -0.98 8.08
C MET A 1 31.83 -1.13 7.87
N ASN A 2 31.03 -0.94 8.93
CA ASN A 2 29.58 -1.01 8.84
C ASN A 2 29.08 0.33 8.31
N LEU A 3 28.89 0.41 6.99
CA LEU A 3 28.29 1.57 6.34
C LEU A 3 26.81 1.59 6.78
N THR A 4 26.41 2.62 7.53
CA THR A 4 24.98 2.94 7.69
C THR A 4 24.44 3.34 6.31
N PRO A 5 23.45 2.65 5.75
CA PRO A 5 22.86 2.99 4.44
C PRO A 5 22.03 4.30 4.45
N GLU A 6 22.08 5.10 5.51
CA GLU A 6 20.93 5.88 5.96
C GLU A 6 21.02 7.37 5.64
N SER A 7 21.16 7.74 4.37
CA SER A 7 20.95 9.13 3.96
C SER A 7 19.87 9.25 2.90
N LEU A 8 19.02 10.28 3.04
CA LEU A 8 18.01 10.61 2.04
C LEU A 8 18.63 10.76 0.63
N PRO A 9 19.79 11.41 0.43
CA PRO A 9 20.47 11.44 -0.86
C PRO A 9 20.75 10.06 -1.46
N THR A 10 21.22 9.09 -0.66
CA THR A 10 21.51 7.73 -1.13
C THR A 10 20.23 7.00 -1.54
N ALA A 11 19.15 7.15 -0.77
CA ALA A 11 17.85 6.56 -1.11
C ALA A 11 17.28 7.16 -2.40
N LEU A 12 17.47 8.46 -2.62
CA LEU A 12 17.06 9.14 -3.85
C LEU A 12 17.90 8.71 -5.05
N ASP A 13 19.21 8.52 -4.90
CA ASP A 13 20.06 7.96 -5.96
C ASP A 13 19.59 6.56 -6.38
N LEU A 14 19.31 5.68 -5.41
CA LEU A 14 18.75 4.36 -5.68
C LEU A 14 17.38 4.44 -6.39
N LEU A 15 16.50 5.34 -5.93
CA LEU A 15 15.21 5.60 -6.54
C LEU A 15 15.35 5.97 -8.03
N GLN A 16 16.26 6.90 -8.35
CA GLN A 16 16.50 7.33 -9.74
C GLN A 16 17.10 6.23 -10.62
N ARG A 17 17.77 5.24 -10.04
CA ARG A 17 18.35 4.10 -10.77
C ARG A 17 17.35 3.01 -11.08
N LEU A 18 16.17 2.99 -10.45
CA LEU A 18 15.14 1.96 -10.67
C LEU A 18 14.83 1.68 -12.14
N PRO A 19 14.70 2.67 -13.05
CA PRO A 19 14.41 2.40 -14.46
C PRO A 19 15.45 1.55 -15.17
N THR A 20 16.70 1.59 -14.71
CA THR A 20 17.80 0.76 -15.25
C THR A 20 17.92 -0.60 -14.58
N LEU A 21 17.39 -0.75 -13.36
CA LEU A 21 17.48 -1.97 -12.55
C LEU A 21 16.27 -2.88 -12.75
N LEU A 22 15.15 -2.33 -13.22
CA LEU A 22 13.88 -3.03 -13.37
C LEU A 22 13.57 -3.34 -14.83
N PRO A 23 12.82 -4.42 -15.10
CA PRO A 23 12.38 -4.79 -16.45
C PRO A 23 11.19 -3.94 -16.90
N LEU A 24 11.35 -2.62 -16.96
CA LEU A 24 10.26 -1.70 -17.30
C LEU A 24 9.81 -1.85 -18.76
N THR A 25 8.51 -1.65 -19.00
CA THR A 25 7.91 -1.60 -20.34
C THR A 25 7.60 -0.15 -20.73
N ALA A 26 7.11 0.08 -21.95
CA ALA A 26 6.67 1.41 -22.38
C ALA A 26 5.40 1.88 -21.64
N ALA A 27 4.57 0.95 -21.18
CA ALA A 27 3.40 1.25 -20.37
C ALA A 27 3.74 1.16 -18.87
N PRO A 28 3.10 1.99 -18.02
CA PRO A 28 3.23 1.84 -16.58
C PRO A 28 2.58 0.54 -16.11
N PRO A 29 3.02 -0.02 -14.97
CA PRO A 29 2.34 -1.13 -14.31
C PRO A 29 0.94 -0.71 -13.86
N THR A 30 0.01 -1.66 -13.82
CA THR A 30 -1.37 -1.48 -13.38
C THR A 30 -1.58 -2.16 -12.02
N ILE A 31 -2.23 -1.46 -11.10
CA ILE A 31 -2.67 -2.00 -9.80
C ILE A 31 -4.18 -2.17 -9.85
N THR A 32 -4.63 -3.40 -9.78
CA THR A 32 -6.06 -3.71 -9.59
C THR A 32 -6.38 -3.75 -8.10
N LEU A 33 -7.46 -3.08 -7.71
CA LEU A 33 -8.00 -3.14 -6.36
C LEU A 33 -9.23 -4.07 -6.37
N ASP A 34 -8.99 -5.37 -6.22
CA ASP A 34 -10.01 -6.41 -6.36
C ASP A 34 -10.23 -7.25 -5.10
N THR A 35 -9.45 -7.01 -4.04
CA THR A 35 -9.51 -7.80 -2.81
C THR A 35 -9.64 -6.87 -1.61
N LEU A 36 -10.76 -6.97 -0.88
CA LEU A 36 -10.92 -6.34 0.44
C LEU A 36 -10.46 -7.32 1.52
N ASP A 37 -9.65 -6.83 2.46
CA ASP A 37 -9.11 -7.64 3.54
C ASP A 37 -8.76 -6.79 4.78
N VAL A 38 -8.34 -7.46 5.84
CA VAL A 38 -7.87 -6.84 7.09
C VAL A 38 -6.48 -7.31 7.49
N LEU A 39 -5.71 -6.45 8.15
CA LEU A 39 -4.43 -6.79 8.78
C LEU A 39 -4.51 -6.64 10.30
N LYS A 40 -3.63 -7.38 11.00
CA LYS A 40 -3.58 -7.44 12.46
C LYS A 40 -4.97 -7.78 13.05
N ARG A 41 -5.51 -8.91 12.60
CA ARG A 41 -6.79 -9.45 13.05
C ARG A 41 -6.66 -9.92 14.50
N GLU A 42 -7.52 -9.43 15.39
CA GLU A 42 -7.58 -9.87 16.79
C GLU A 42 -8.68 -10.93 17.01
N SER A 43 -9.74 -10.90 16.20
CA SER A 43 -10.81 -11.90 16.23
C SER A 43 -11.48 -12.02 14.87
N ARG A 44 -12.45 -12.94 14.75
CA ARG A 44 -13.23 -13.17 13.51
C ARG A 44 -13.93 -11.90 12.95
N ARG A 45 -14.12 -10.86 13.76
CA ARG A 45 -14.79 -9.61 13.34
C ARG A 45 -13.99 -8.34 13.65
N ARG A 46 -12.84 -8.46 14.32
CA ARG A 46 -12.07 -7.30 14.79
C ARG A 46 -10.66 -7.28 14.23
N ALA A 47 -10.25 -6.11 13.77
CA ALA A 47 -8.92 -5.88 13.23
C ALA A 47 -8.47 -4.43 13.44
N HIS A 48 -7.19 -4.17 13.15
CA HIS A 48 -6.62 -2.83 13.25
C HIS A 48 -6.42 -2.13 11.92
N VAL A 49 -6.45 -2.84 10.80
CA VAL A 49 -6.28 -2.27 9.46
C VAL A 49 -7.32 -2.88 8.52
N LEU A 50 -8.05 -2.04 7.79
CA LEU A 50 -8.94 -2.42 6.70
C LEU A 50 -8.30 -1.89 5.43
N CYS A 51 -8.20 -2.73 4.41
CA CYS A 51 -7.48 -2.40 3.20
C CYS A 51 -8.07 -3.10 1.98
N VAL A 52 -7.91 -2.46 0.83
CA VAL A 52 -8.10 -3.10 -0.47
C VAL A 52 -6.76 -3.28 -1.16
N GLY A 53 -6.60 -4.29 -1.99
CA GLY A 53 -5.37 -4.51 -2.73
C GLY A 53 -5.57 -5.50 -3.87
N PRO A 54 -4.51 -5.74 -4.67
CA PRO A 54 -4.54 -6.74 -5.72
C PRO A 54 -4.48 -8.15 -5.14
N SER A 55 -5.33 -9.03 -5.65
CA SER A 55 -5.27 -10.48 -5.46
C SER A 55 -3.98 -11.05 -6.04
N GLN A 56 -3.50 -10.46 -7.14
CA GLN A 56 -2.29 -10.82 -7.86
C GLN A 56 -1.45 -9.56 -8.12
N PRO A 57 -0.59 -9.15 -7.16
CA PRO A 57 0.26 -7.98 -7.37
C PRO A 57 1.28 -8.24 -8.49
N GLU A 58 1.55 -7.22 -9.29
CA GLU A 58 2.62 -7.31 -10.29
C GLU A 58 3.98 -7.62 -9.63
N PRO A 59 4.80 -8.53 -10.21
CA PRO A 59 6.12 -8.87 -9.67
C PRO A 59 7.05 -7.66 -9.48
N LEU A 60 6.86 -6.61 -10.29
CA LEU A 60 7.63 -5.38 -10.26
C LEU A 60 7.69 -4.75 -8.87
N PHE A 61 6.57 -4.70 -8.14
CA PHE A 61 6.53 -4.09 -6.80
C PHE A 61 7.34 -4.89 -5.77
N SER A 62 7.38 -6.21 -5.91
CA SER A 62 8.23 -7.07 -5.07
C SER A 62 9.71 -6.86 -5.40
N GLN A 63 10.06 -6.63 -6.68
CA GLN A 63 11.42 -6.30 -7.09
C GLN A 63 11.88 -4.95 -6.54
N ILE A 64 11.04 -3.91 -6.60
CA ILE A 64 11.33 -2.60 -5.99
C ILE A 64 11.61 -2.77 -4.48
N ASN A 65 10.74 -3.48 -3.77
CA ASN A 65 10.91 -3.73 -2.35
C ASN A 65 12.22 -4.49 -2.05
N GLN A 66 12.57 -5.47 -2.88
CA GLN A 66 13.80 -6.24 -2.72
C GLN A 66 15.05 -5.37 -2.95
N ILE A 67 15.07 -4.53 -3.98
CA ILE A 67 16.18 -3.60 -4.26
C ILE A 67 16.46 -2.69 -3.05
N PHE A 68 15.42 -2.09 -2.47
CA PHE A 68 15.57 -1.23 -1.29
C PHE A 68 15.94 -2.02 -0.03
N ARG A 69 15.51 -3.29 0.09
CA ARG A 69 15.91 -4.18 1.19
C ARG A 69 17.39 -4.57 1.10
N ASP A 70 17.87 -4.90 -0.10
CA ASP A 70 19.27 -5.31 -0.35
C ASP A 70 20.25 -4.17 -0.04
N GLU A 71 19.85 -2.92 -0.33
CA GLU A 71 20.61 -1.70 0.02
C GLU A 71 20.41 -1.27 1.49
N GLY A 72 19.67 -2.04 2.29
CA GLY A 72 19.52 -1.82 3.73
C GLY A 72 18.53 -0.73 4.13
N PHE A 73 17.72 -0.18 3.21
CA PHE A 73 16.70 0.82 3.52
C PHE A 73 15.43 0.23 4.15
N ILE A 74 15.14 -1.06 3.90
CA ILE A 74 13.98 -1.74 4.46
C ILE A 74 14.45 -2.83 5.42
N THR A 75 14.21 -2.62 6.72
CA THR A 75 14.57 -3.56 7.79
C THR A 75 13.42 -4.46 8.21
N ASP A 76 12.18 -4.18 7.78
CA ASP A 76 11.04 -5.05 8.02
C ASP A 76 11.25 -6.37 7.27
N MET A 77 11.16 -7.49 7.99
CA MET A 77 11.42 -8.84 7.46
C MET A 77 10.19 -9.54 6.91
N ARG A 78 8.99 -8.96 7.10
CA ARG A 78 7.74 -9.56 6.62
C ARG A 78 7.70 -9.56 5.09
N SER A 79 6.90 -10.46 4.53
CA SER A 79 6.61 -10.44 3.09
C SER A 79 5.88 -9.16 2.72
N LEU A 80 6.15 -8.64 1.52
CA LEU A 80 5.41 -7.50 0.99
C LEU A 80 3.96 -7.92 0.75
N LYS A 81 3.03 -7.18 1.34
CA LYS A 81 1.60 -7.25 1.01
C LYS A 81 1.18 -5.90 0.47
N LEU A 82 1.03 -5.79 -0.85
CA LEU A 82 0.61 -4.56 -1.50
C LEU A 82 -0.87 -4.30 -1.17
N HIS A 83 -1.17 -3.12 -0.64
CA HIS A 83 -2.53 -2.73 -0.27
C HIS A 83 -2.67 -1.21 -0.14
N MET A 84 -3.86 -0.70 -0.44
CA MET A 84 -4.33 0.62 -0.07
C MET A 84 -5.06 0.54 1.28
N THR A 85 -4.51 1.20 2.30
CA THR A 85 -5.16 1.27 3.63
C THR A 85 -6.36 2.21 3.56
N LEU A 86 -7.55 1.70 3.92
CA LEU A 86 -8.76 2.50 4.04
C LEU A 86 -8.95 3.02 5.47
N MET A 87 -8.66 2.18 6.45
CA MET A 87 -8.72 2.54 7.87
C MET A 87 -7.61 1.87 8.66
N ASN A 88 -7.08 2.59 9.66
CA ASN A 88 -6.11 2.07 10.59
C ASN A 88 -6.37 2.60 12.01
N SER A 89 -6.57 1.68 12.96
CA SER A 89 -6.94 2.03 14.34
C SER A 89 -5.85 2.82 15.07
N THR A 90 -4.61 2.83 14.58
CA THR A 90 -3.51 3.63 15.15
C THR A 90 -3.80 5.14 15.12
N TYR A 91 -4.66 5.57 14.19
CA TYR A 91 -5.08 6.96 14.05
C TYR A 91 -6.39 7.29 14.76
N ARG A 92 -7.05 6.30 15.40
CA ARG A 92 -8.30 6.52 16.16
C ARG A 92 -8.11 7.60 17.23
N ARG A 93 -9.12 8.46 17.35
CA ARG A 93 -9.23 9.50 18.38
C ARG A 93 -10.47 9.25 19.25
N PRO A 94 -10.42 9.52 20.57
CA PRO A 94 -9.24 9.93 21.35
C PRO A 94 -8.18 8.81 21.43
N ARG A 95 -6.91 9.17 21.65
CA ARG A 95 -5.84 8.19 21.78
C ARG A 95 -5.90 7.51 23.15
N THR A 96 -6.03 6.19 23.16
CA THR A 96 -6.02 5.34 24.35
C THR A 96 -4.65 4.71 24.56
N LYS A 97 -4.36 4.24 25.79
CA LYS A 97 -3.08 3.55 26.12
C LYS A 97 -2.83 2.31 25.25
N ARG A 98 -3.89 1.64 24.80
CA ARG A 98 -3.84 0.51 23.88
C ARG A 98 -4.68 0.83 22.64
N PRO A 99 -4.17 0.64 21.42
CA PRO A 99 -4.97 0.77 20.21
C PRO A 99 -6.19 -0.16 20.29
N GLN A 100 -7.39 0.39 20.09
CA GLN A 100 -8.62 -0.39 20.10
C GLN A 100 -8.93 -0.85 18.68
N PRO A 101 -9.11 -2.15 18.41
CA PRO A 101 -9.54 -2.61 17.09
C PRO A 101 -10.95 -2.08 16.79
N PHE A 102 -11.27 -2.00 15.50
CA PHE A 102 -12.64 -1.79 15.05
C PHE A 102 -13.30 -3.12 14.72
N ASP A 103 -14.63 -3.16 14.83
CA ASP A 103 -15.44 -4.25 14.32
C ASP A 103 -15.66 -3.99 12.83
N TYR A 104 -14.92 -4.69 11.97
CA TYR A 104 -15.03 -4.49 10.52
C TYR A 104 -16.28 -5.12 9.95
N ASP A 105 -16.78 -6.19 10.56
CA ASP A 105 -18.02 -6.85 10.15
C ASP A 105 -19.20 -5.87 10.32
N ALA A 106 -19.26 -5.20 11.48
CA ALA A 106 -20.26 -4.16 11.73
C ALA A 106 -20.14 -2.96 10.79
N ILE A 107 -18.92 -2.59 10.35
CA ILE A 107 -18.72 -1.50 9.39
C ILE A 107 -19.21 -1.89 8.00
N LEU A 108 -18.88 -3.10 7.54
CA LEU A 108 -19.28 -3.58 6.21
C LEU A 108 -20.80 -3.76 6.08
N HIS A 109 -21.48 -4.12 7.16
CA HIS A 109 -22.95 -4.20 7.18
C HIS A 109 -23.67 -2.85 7.32
N GLN A 110 -22.94 -1.73 7.36
CA GLN A 110 -23.61 -0.42 7.28
C GLN A 110 -24.15 -0.20 5.87
N ALA A 111 -25.36 0.37 5.79
CA ALA A 111 -26.06 0.61 4.54
C ALA A 111 -25.16 1.35 3.53
N GLY A 112 -25.06 0.81 2.31
CA GLY A 112 -24.29 1.37 1.20
C GLY A 112 -22.78 1.12 1.25
N VAL A 113 -22.21 0.55 2.33
CA VAL A 113 -20.76 0.33 2.41
C VAL A 113 -20.30 -0.77 1.44
N LEU A 114 -21.02 -1.88 1.36
CA LEU A 114 -20.70 -2.95 0.39
C LEU A 114 -20.86 -2.47 -1.07
N GLU A 115 -21.86 -1.64 -1.34
CA GLU A 115 -22.09 -1.06 -2.66
C GLU A 115 -20.92 -0.17 -3.11
N CYS A 116 -20.26 0.55 -2.19
CA CYS A 116 -19.03 1.30 -2.47
C CYS A 116 -17.90 0.40 -2.97
N PHE A 117 -17.91 -0.88 -2.63
CA PHE A 117 -16.95 -1.89 -3.08
C PHE A 117 -17.45 -2.69 -4.28
N GLY A 118 -18.62 -2.35 -4.84
CA GLY A 118 -19.25 -3.10 -5.93
C GLY A 118 -19.77 -4.47 -5.51
N VAL A 119 -20.07 -4.67 -4.22
CA VAL A 119 -20.56 -5.93 -3.65
C VAL A 119 -22.02 -5.77 -3.25
N GLN A 120 -22.88 -6.70 -3.67
CA GLN A 120 -24.26 -6.74 -3.18
C GLN A 120 -24.32 -7.36 -1.78
N GLU A 121 -25.29 -6.97 -0.94
CA GLU A 121 -25.41 -7.53 0.41
C GLU A 121 -25.54 -9.06 0.42
N SER A 122 -26.23 -9.63 -0.58
CA SER A 122 -26.37 -11.09 -0.75
C SER A 122 -25.08 -11.82 -1.10
N GLU A 123 -24.05 -11.08 -1.56
CA GLU A 123 -22.75 -11.61 -1.97
C GLU A 123 -21.70 -11.45 -0.86
N TYR A 124 -22.09 -10.93 0.32
CA TYR A 124 -21.18 -10.80 1.44
C TYR A 124 -20.53 -12.13 1.82
N ALA A 125 -19.20 -12.10 1.92
CA ALA A 125 -18.37 -13.23 2.35
C ALA A 125 -17.38 -12.79 3.43
N GLU A 126 -16.84 -13.76 4.16
CA GLU A 126 -15.78 -13.46 5.13
C GLU A 126 -14.50 -13.00 4.43
N LEU A 127 -13.83 -12.00 5.01
CA LEU A 127 -12.59 -11.47 4.46
C LEU A 127 -11.45 -12.50 4.50
N PRO A 128 -10.61 -12.58 3.44
CA PRO A 128 -10.60 -11.69 2.27
C PRO A 128 -11.74 -11.95 1.29
N MET A 129 -12.31 -10.90 0.70
CA MET A 129 -13.40 -11.01 -0.27
C MET A 129 -13.10 -10.23 -1.56
N ALA A 130 -13.68 -10.70 -2.67
CA ALA A 130 -13.58 -10.03 -3.96
C ALA A 130 -14.40 -8.74 -3.96
N VAL A 131 -13.85 -7.69 -4.56
CA VAL A 131 -14.46 -6.36 -4.73
C VAL A 131 -14.13 -5.79 -6.10
N ALA A 132 -14.81 -4.72 -6.52
CA ALA A 132 -14.58 -4.05 -7.79
C ALA A 132 -14.26 -2.56 -7.58
N MET A 133 -13.06 -2.27 -7.05
CA MET A 133 -12.59 -0.89 -6.84
C MET A 133 -11.82 -0.32 -8.04
N GLY A 134 -11.68 -1.10 -9.12
CA GLY A 134 -11.07 -0.68 -10.38
C GLY A 134 -9.58 -1.01 -10.52
N SER A 135 -9.00 -0.58 -11.65
CA SER A 135 -7.59 -0.75 -12.00
C SER A 135 -6.98 0.62 -12.30
N TYR A 136 -5.76 0.82 -11.80
CA TYR A 136 -5.09 2.12 -11.81
C TYR A 136 -3.67 1.98 -12.32
N ASP A 137 -3.28 2.84 -13.25
CA ASP A 137 -1.90 2.92 -13.68
C ASP A 137 -1.04 3.51 -12.56
N ALA A 138 0.13 2.91 -12.32
CA ALA A 138 1.13 3.37 -11.38
C ALA A 138 2.34 3.90 -12.15
N PRO A 139 2.28 5.14 -12.69
CA PRO A 139 3.32 5.66 -13.57
C PRO A 139 4.62 6.00 -12.87
N ARG A 140 4.59 6.19 -11.55
CA ARG A 140 5.75 6.61 -10.75
C ARG A 140 5.73 5.94 -9.38
N VAL A 141 6.92 5.74 -8.84
CA VAL A 141 7.14 5.43 -7.43
C VAL A 141 7.73 6.64 -6.74
N HIS A 142 7.24 6.93 -5.55
CA HIS A 142 7.65 8.08 -4.75
C HIS A 142 8.32 7.63 -3.46
N LEU A 143 9.37 8.36 -3.07
CA LEU A 143 9.90 8.29 -1.72
C LEU A 143 9.28 9.44 -0.91
N CYS A 144 8.45 9.10 0.07
CA CYS A 144 7.64 10.08 0.80
C CYS A 144 8.05 10.21 2.26
N LYS A 145 7.93 11.42 2.82
CA LYS A 145 8.17 11.69 4.24
C LYS A 145 6.90 11.42 5.06
N MET A 146 6.95 10.36 5.88
CA MET A 146 5.87 10.05 6.81
C MET A 146 5.64 11.18 7.83
N GLY A 147 4.38 11.43 8.18
CA GLY A 147 4.00 12.47 9.14
C GLY A 147 4.08 13.90 8.59
N SER A 148 4.16 14.05 7.27
CA SER A 148 4.05 15.33 6.57
C SER A 148 3.02 15.24 5.47
N TRP A 149 2.31 16.34 5.21
CA TRP A 149 1.22 16.39 4.23
C TRP A 149 1.36 17.65 3.38
N ASP A 150 1.07 17.53 2.09
CA ASP A 150 0.93 18.66 1.18
C ASP A 150 -0.47 19.28 1.24
N THR A 151 -0.76 20.22 0.34
CA THR A 151 -2.04 20.94 0.28
C THR A 151 -3.22 20.05 -0.09
N ASP A 152 -2.99 18.92 -0.75
CA ASP A 152 -4.01 17.98 -1.19
C ASP A 152 -4.17 16.82 -0.19
N GLY A 153 -3.41 16.85 0.90
CA GLY A 153 -3.44 15.82 1.95
C GLY A 153 -2.66 14.55 1.61
N ALA A 154 -1.86 14.55 0.53
CA ALA A 154 -0.93 13.46 0.24
C ALA A 154 0.35 13.62 1.07
N TYR A 155 1.11 12.53 1.23
CA TYR A 155 2.43 12.65 1.86
C TYR A 155 3.37 13.50 1.02
N VAL A 156 4.17 14.34 1.67
CA VAL A 156 5.20 15.12 0.96
C VAL A 156 6.22 14.17 0.31
N SER A 157 6.29 14.23 -1.02
CA SER A 157 7.27 13.49 -1.82
C SER A 157 8.64 14.13 -1.74
N CYS A 158 9.66 13.37 -1.34
CA CYS A 158 11.07 13.77 -1.37
C CYS A 158 11.70 13.58 -2.76
N GLY A 159 11.08 12.76 -3.61
CA GLY A 159 11.54 12.46 -4.97
C GLY A 159 10.72 11.31 -5.57
N SER A 160 10.80 11.16 -6.89
CA SER A 160 10.09 10.09 -7.61
C SER A 160 10.88 9.59 -8.81
N ALA A 161 10.61 8.36 -9.23
CA ALA A 161 11.14 7.78 -10.46
C ALA A 161 10.00 7.18 -11.30
N PRO A 162 10.11 7.20 -12.64
CA PRO A 162 9.12 6.59 -13.51
C PRO A 162 9.15 5.05 -13.40
N LEU A 163 7.97 4.43 -13.55
CA LEU A 163 7.80 2.98 -13.66
C LEU A 163 7.44 2.55 -15.10
N SER A 164 7.81 3.38 -16.07
CA SER A 164 7.77 3.06 -17.50
C SER A 164 9.07 3.54 -18.16
N LYS A 165 9.40 2.99 -19.32
CA LYS A 165 10.49 3.48 -20.16
C LYS A 165 10.09 4.83 -20.72
N GLU A 166 10.91 5.85 -20.49
CA GLU A 166 10.76 7.12 -21.20
C GLU A 166 10.97 6.86 -22.71
N VAL A 167 10.00 7.26 -23.51
CA VAL A 167 10.16 7.28 -24.97
C VAL A 167 11.04 8.48 -25.27
N VAL A 168 12.30 8.22 -25.61
CA VAL A 168 13.25 9.23 -26.12
C VAL A 168 12.85 9.63 -27.53
#